data_AF-A0A177AVP1-F1
#
_entry.id   AF-A0A177AVP1-F1
#
_cell.length_a   1.000
_cell.length_b   1.000
_cell.length_c   1.000
_cell.angle_alpha   90.00
_cell.angle_beta   90.00
_cell.angle_gamma   90.00
#
_symmetry.space_group_name_H-M   'P 1'
#
loop_
_entity.id
_entity.type
_entity.pdbx_description
1 polymer ?
#
loop_
_entity_poly.entity_id
_entity_poly.type
_entity_poly.pdbx_seq_one_letter_code
_entity_poly.pdbx_strand_id
1 'polypeptide(L)'
;MVSKQLYYNRFFPYYVYNLIAGIDKDGVGCVFGYDPVGSYERLNYGCVGSASKLILPMLDNQVALKNQNLDEKKSITLEKALKLIHDVFISASERDIYTGDFLNIYIIQKGKFEEKTIELRRD
;
A
#
# COMPACT_ATOMS: atom_id res chain seq x y z
N MET A 1 17.54 8.34 1.16
CA MET A 1 18.09 7.87 2.44
C MET A 1 17.93 6.36 2.57
N VAL A 2 16.69 5.84 2.58
CA VAL A 2 16.38 4.41 2.76
C VAL A 2 17.10 3.49 1.76
N SER A 3 17.08 3.80 0.47
CA SER A 3 17.81 3.01 -0.55
C SER A 3 19.29 2.79 -0.20
N LYS A 4 20.00 3.85 0.21
CA LYS A 4 21.42 3.76 0.62
C LYS A 4 21.60 2.90 1.86
N GLN A 5 20.69 2.99 2.82
CA GLN A 5 20.75 2.24 4.08
C GLN A 5 20.52 0.73 3.88
N LEU A 6 19.59 0.38 2.97
CA LEU A 6 19.36 -1.01 2.57
C LEU A 6 20.56 -1.57 1.79
N TYR A 7 21.07 -0.79 0.83
CA TYR A 7 22.22 -1.19 0.01
C TYR A 7 23.52 -1.30 0.82
N TYR A 8 23.69 -0.49 1.87
CA TYR A 8 24.86 -0.56 2.76
C TYR A 8 25.05 -1.96 3.34
N ASN A 9 23.96 -2.66 3.65
CA ASN A 9 23.98 -4.04 4.16
C ASN A 9 23.81 -5.09 3.04
N ARG A 10 24.17 -4.80 1.78
CA ARG A 10 23.95 -5.71 0.64
C ARG A 10 24.49 -7.14 0.83
N PHE A 11 25.57 -7.31 1.60
CA PHE A 11 26.21 -8.61 1.86
C PHE A 11 25.62 -9.36 3.07
N PHE A 12 24.80 -8.69 3.87
CA PHE A 12 23.95 -9.30 4.90
C PHE A 12 22.64 -8.50 4.99
N PRO A 13 21.75 -8.64 3.99
CA PRO A 13 20.66 -7.70 3.77
C PRO A 13 19.60 -7.79 4.86
N TYR A 14 18.97 -6.65 5.14
CA TYR A 14 17.74 -6.64 5.93
C TYR A 14 16.64 -7.35 5.14
N TYR A 15 16.05 -8.40 5.70
CA TYR A 15 14.91 -9.07 5.11
C TYR A 15 13.61 -8.29 5.38
N VAL A 16 13.53 -7.10 4.78
CA VAL A 16 12.44 -6.14 4.95
C VAL A 16 11.97 -5.65 3.58
N TYR A 17 10.66 -5.45 3.47
CA TYR A 17 10.03 -4.85 2.30
C TYR A 17 9.40 -3.54 2.75
N ASN A 18 9.84 -2.42 2.18
CA ASN A 18 9.41 -1.10 2.67
C ASN A 18 8.52 -0.41 1.64
N LEU A 19 7.45 0.20 2.13
CA LEU A 19 6.69 1.22 1.42
C LEU A 19 6.82 2.53 2.19
N ILE A 20 7.19 3.59 1.50
CA ILE A 20 7.18 4.95 2.04
C ILE A 20 6.05 5.70 1.35
N ALA A 21 5.05 6.12 2.12
CA ALA A 21 3.94 6.92 1.65
C ALA A 21 3.97 8.31 2.28
N GLY A 22 3.55 9.32 1.53
CA GLY A 22 3.51 10.70 1.99
C GLY A 22 3.00 11.66 0.94
N ILE A 23 3.27 12.94 1.15
CA ILE A 23 2.94 14.03 0.23
C ILE A 23 4.25 14.63 -0.26
N ASP A 24 4.38 14.80 -1.57
CA ASP A 24 5.55 15.45 -2.18
C ASP A 24 5.51 16.99 -2.05
N LYS A 25 6.52 17.66 -2.59
CA LYS A 25 6.64 19.13 -2.50
C LYS A 25 5.51 19.87 -3.21
N ASP A 26 4.88 19.24 -4.20
CA ASP A 26 3.80 19.80 -5.00
C ASP A 26 2.42 19.55 -4.38
N GLY A 27 2.37 18.87 -3.23
CA GLY A 27 1.13 18.52 -2.55
C GLY A 27 0.46 17.25 -3.10
N VAL A 28 1.17 16.46 -3.91
CA VAL A 28 0.65 15.24 -4.52
C VAL A 28 1.04 14.04 -3.67
N GLY A 29 0.10 13.11 -3.48
CA GLY A 29 0.38 11.84 -2.81
C GLY A 29 1.44 11.04 -3.56
N CYS A 30 2.42 10.50 -2.84
CA CYS A 30 3.48 9.69 -3.40
C CYS A 30 3.70 8.43 -2.57
N VAL A 31 3.93 7.31 -3.25
CA VAL A 31 4.36 6.05 -2.65
C VAL A 31 5.69 5.64 -3.29
N PHE A 32 6.62 5.16 -2.47
CA PHE A 32 7.88 4.59 -2.94
C PHE A 32 8.03 3.17 -2.39
N GLY A 33 8.17 2.19 -3.28
CA GLY A 33 8.41 0.80 -2.90
C GLY A 33 9.90 0.46 -2.97
N TYR A 34 10.39 -0.31 -2.00
CA TYR A 34 11.79 -0.71 -1.90
C TYR A 34 11.91 -2.23 -1.80
N ASP A 35 12.91 -2.79 -2.49
CA ASP A 35 13.35 -4.16 -2.29
C ASP A 35 14.35 -4.27 -1.12
N PRO A 36 14.65 -5.49 -0.62
CA PRO A 36 15.59 -5.69 0.49
C PRO A 36 17.02 -5.17 0.27
N VAL A 37 17.42 -4.93 -0.99
CA VAL A 37 18.77 -4.45 -1.34
C VAL A 37 18.80 -2.96 -1.68
N GLY A 38 17.67 -2.26 -1.60
CA GLY A 38 17.57 -0.82 -1.76
C GLY A 38 17.24 -0.31 -3.15
N SER A 39 16.89 -1.19 -4.10
CA SER A 39 16.22 -0.77 -5.33
C SER A 39 14.87 -0.18 -4.99
N TYR A 40 14.46 0.89 -5.68
CA TYR A 40 13.18 1.53 -5.40
C TYR A 40 12.56 2.19 -6.63
N GLU A 41 11.23 2.33 -6.59
CA GLU A 41 10.45 3.00 -7.62
C GLU A 41 9.34 3.85 -7.02
N ARG A 42 8.92 4.92 -7.72
CA ARG A 42 7.73 5.70 -7.37
C ARG A 42 6.50 5.00 -7.93
N LEU A 43 5.53 4.75 -7.06
CA LEU A 43 4.31 4.03 -7.34
C LEU A 43 3.07 4.90 -7.10
N ASN A 44 1.98 4.59 -7.81
CA ASN A 44 0.66 5.17 -7.56
C ASN A 44 -0.05 4.50 -6.36
N TYR A 45 0.25 3.22 -6.14
CA TYR A 45 -0.20 2.41 -5.02
C TYR A 45 0.78 1.25 -4.85
N GLY A 46 0.83 0.64 -3.66
CA GLY A 46 1.69 -0.50 -3.40
C GLY A 46 1.18 -1.31 -2.23
N CYS A 47 1.58 -2.58 -2.18
CA CYS A 47 1.34 -3.48 -1.06
C CYS A 47 2.55 -4.40 -0.92
N VAL A 48 2.99 -4.61 0.32
CA VAL A 48 4.11 -5.49 0.69
C VAL A 48 3.66 -6.41 1.82
N GLY A 49 4.40 -7.50 2.04
CA GLY A 49 4.05 -8.53 3.01
C GLY A 49 3.35 -9.74 2.39
N SER A 50 2.85 -10.63 3.24
CA SER A 50 2.31 -11.96 2.88
C SER A 50 1.10 -11.89 1.93
N ALA A 51 0.16 -10.99 2.20
CA ALA A 51 -1.07 -10.82 1.42
C ALA A 51 -0.91 -9.98 0.14
N SER A 52 0.30 -9.50 -0.18
CA SER A 52 0.54 -8.61 -1.34
C SER A 52 0.02 -9.20 -2.66
N LYS A 53 0.21 -10.50 -2.88
CA LYS A 53 -0.29 -11.25 -4.05
C LYS A 53 -1.82 -11.29 -4.18
N LEU A 54 -2.55 -11.12 -3.08
CA LEU A 54 -4.02 -11.07 -3.06
C LEU A 54 -4.52 -9.63 -3.29
N ILE A 55 -3.84 -8.66 -2.68
CA ILE A 55 -4.26 -7.26 -2.67
C ILE A 55 -3.89 -6.54 -3.97
N LEU A 56 -2.67 -6.73 -4.49
CA LEU A 56 -2.18 -6.00 -5.67
C LEU A 56 -3.05 -6.14 -6.92
N PRO A 57 -3.55 -7.34 -7.30
CA PRO A 57 -4.44 -7.46 -8.46
C PRO A 57 -5.75 -6.67 -8.32
N MET A 58 -6.26 -6.56 -7.09
CA MET A 58 -7.47 -5.79 -6.81
C MET A 58 -7.21 -4.28 -6.93
N LEU A 59 -6.06 -3.81 -6.46
CA LEU A 59 -5.64 -2.42 -6.66
C LEU A 59 -5.37 -2.11 -8.15
N ASP A 60 -4.75 -3.04 -8.87
CA ASP A 60 -4.54 -2.95 -10.33
C ASP A 60 -5.85 -2.73 -11.08
N ASN A 61 -6.88 -3.49 -10.70
CA ASN A 61 -8.19 -3.37 -11.31
C ASN A 61 -8.96 -2.12 -10.84
N GLN A 62 -8.97 -1.81 -9.54
CA GLN A 62 -9.86 -0.78 -8.97
C GLN A 62 -9.24 0.63 -8.93
N VAL A 63 -7.91 0.73 -8.90
CA VAL A 63 -7.17 2.00 -8.83
C VAL A 63 -6.57 2.34 -10.18
N ALA A 64 -5.78 1.45 -10.78
CA ALA A 64 -5.19 1.68 -12.11
C ALA A 64 -6.17 1.42 -13.27
N LEU A 65 -7.34 0.83 -12.99
CA LEU A 65 -8.35 0.48 -13.99
C LEU A 65 -7.77 -0.39 -15.11
N LYS A 66 -6.83 -1.28 -14.76
CA LYS A 66 -6.26 -2.24 -15.70
C LYS A 66 -7.33 -3.26 -16.10
N ASN A 67 -7.29 -3.67 -17.36
CA ASN A 67 -8.22 -4.64 -17.95
C ASN A 67 -9.70 -4.23 -17.88
N GLN A 68 -9.98 -2.92 -17.91
CA GLN A 68 -11.34 -2.37 -18.01
C GLN A 68 -11.46 -1.50 -19.27
N ASN A 69 -12.55 -1.67 -20.01
CA ASN A 69 -12.88 -0.81 -21.16
C ASN A 69 -13.71 0.38 -20.67
N LEU A 70 -13.04 1.39 -20.13
CA LEU A 70 -13.66 2.63 -19.66
C LEU A 70 -13.18 3.80 -20.52
N ASP A 71 -14.12 4.63 -20.96
CA ASP A 71 -13.83 5.82 -21.76
C ASP A 71 -13.07 6.89 -20.95
N GLU A 72 -13.29 6.95 -19.63
CA GLU A 72 -12.61 7.87 -18.71
C GLU A 72 -12.01 7.14 -17.50
N LYS A 73 -10.74 7.44 -17.22
CA LYS A 73 -10.06 6.99 -16.00
C LYS A 73 -10.10 8.09 -14.94
N LYS A 74 -11.10 8.00 -14.06
CA LYS A 74 -11.25 8.95 -12.94
C LYS A 74 -10.32 8.60 -11.78
N SER A 75 -9.77 9.63 -11.14
CA SER A 75 -9.02 9.47 -9.90
C SER A 75 -9.90 8.92 -8.79
N ILE A 76 -9.33 8.09 -7.92
CA ILE A 76 -10.03 7.54 -6.76
C ILE A 76 -10.31 8.64 -5.72
N THR A 77 -11.52 8.68 -5.18
CA THR A 77 -11.87 9.56 -4.06
C THR A 77 -11.40 8.95 -2.73
N LEU A 78 -11.22 9.77 -1.70
CA LEU A 78 -10.83 9.28 -0.37
C LEU A 78 -11.81 8.23 0.16
N GLU A 79 -13.11 8.49 0.04
CA GLU A 79 -14.15 7.56 0.50
C GLU A 79 -14.06 6.21 -0.21
N LYS A 80 -13.91 6.22 -1.54
CA LYS A 80 -13.75 4.99 -2.33
C LYS A 80 -12.46 4.26 -1.98
N ALA A 81 -11.36 5.00 -1.73
CA ALA A 81 -10.09 4.40 -1.31
C ALA A 81 -10.21 3.72 0.05
N LEU A 82 -10.85 4.36 1.04
CA LEU A 82 -11.06 3.77 2.37
C LEU A 82 -11.93 2.52 2.31
N LYS A 83 -13.02 2.56 1.53
CA LYS A 83 -13.87 1.38 1.32
C LYS A 83 -13.11 0.26 0.63
N LEU A 84 -12.35 0.57 -0.41
CA LEU A 84 -11.52 -0.42 -1.12
C LEU A 84 -10.51 -1.07 -0.18
N ILE A 85 -9.79 -0.28 0.63
CA ILE A 85 -8.81 -0.80 1.61
C ILE A 85 -9.48 -1.71 2.64
N HIS A 86 -10.63 -1.31 3.17
CA HIS A 86 -11.42 -2.15 4.07
C HIS A 86 -11.77 -3.50 3.41
N ASP A 87 -12.34 -3.47 2.21
CA ASP A 87 -12.84 -4.67 1.53
C ASP A 87 -11.70 -5.63 1.12
N VAL A 88 -10.55 -5.11 0.67
CA VAL A 88 -9.40 -5.96 0.31
C VAL A 88 -8.74 -6.60 1.51
N PHE A 89 -8.65 -5.92 2.66
CA PHE A 89 -8.04 -6.50 3.85
C PHE A 89 -8.94 -7.53 4.52
N ILE A 90 -10.26 -7.33 4.54
CA ILE A 90 -11.21 -8.38 4.96
C ILE A 90 -11.07 -9.60 4.04
N SER A 91 -11.05 -9.40 2.73
CA SER A 91 -10.91 -10.50 1.78
C SER A 91 -9.55 -11.23 1.92
N ALA A 92 -8.49 -10.48 2.22
CA ALA A 92 -7.16 -11.03 2.44
C ALA A 92 -7.10 -11.85 3.75
N SER A 93 -7.70 -11.38 4.84
CA SER A 93 -7.70 -12.10 6.12
C SER A 93 -8.44 -13.45 6.05
N GLU A 94 -9.36 -13.62 5.11
CA GLU A 94 -10.03 -14.91 4.89
C GLU A 94 -9.12 -15.98 4.22
N ARG A 95 -8.00 -15.57 3.63
CA ARG A 95 -7.16 -16.45 2.77
C ARG A 95 -5.69 -16.46 3.16
N ASP A 96 -5.16 -15.39 3.75
CA ASP A 96 -3.79 -15.28 4.22
C ASP A 96 -3.73 -15.42 5.74
N ILE A 97 -3.18 -16.55 6.21
CA ILE A 97 -3.10 -16.89 7.64
C ILE A 97 -2.23 -15.92 8.47
N TYR A 98 -1.48 -15.04 7.82
CA TYR A 98 -0.62 -14.04 8.46
C TYR A 98 -1.25 -12.65 8.53
N THR A 99 -2.48 -12.48 8.00
CA THR A 99 -3.20 -11.20 7.97
C THR A 99 -4.47 -11.30 8.80
N GLY A 100 -4.58 -10.55 9.90
CA GLY A 100 -5.72 -10.59 10.80
C GLY A 100 -5.68 -9.54 11.92
N ASP A 101 -6.47 -9.78 12.97
CA ASP A 101 -6.62 -8.98 14.19
C ASP A 101 -7.23 -7.59 13.98
N PHE A 102 -6.47 -6.67 13.42
CA PHE A 102 -6.90 -5.31 13.14
C PHE A 102 -6.04 -4.66 12.04
N LEU A 103 -6.65 -3.70 11.36
CA LEU A 103 -6.01 -2.87 10.35
C LEU A 103 -5.91 -1.43 10.87
N ASN A 104 -4.69 -0.92 10.97
CA ASN A 104 -4.44 0.51 11.20
C ASN A 104 -4.30 1.24 9.87
N ILE A 105 -5.13 2.27 9.69
CA ILE A 105 -5.19 3.11 8.50
C ILE A 105 -4.75 4.52 8.88
N TYR A 106 -3.69 4.99 8.24
CA TYR A 106 -3.20 6.36 8.37
C TYR A 106 -3.55 7.17 7.12
N ILE A 107 -4.25 8.29 7.31
CA ILE A 107 -4.69 9.18 6.23
C ILE A 107 -3.87 10.46 6.33
N ILE A 108 -3.04 10.70 5.31
CA ILE A 108 -2.14 11.86 5.26
C ILE A 108 -2.68 12.85 4.22
N GLN A 109 -3.02 14.05 4.68
CA GLN A 109 -3.46 15.18 3.86
C GLN A 109 -2.66 16.43 4.23
N LYS A 110 -2.69 17.46 3.38
CA LYS A 110 -2.00 18.72 3.66
C LYS A 110 -2.52 19.34 4.96
N GLY A 111 -1.68 19.38 5.99
CA GLY A 111 -2.03 19.94 7.30
C GLY A 111 -2.96 19.06 8.15
N LYS A 112 -3.25 17.82 7.74
CA LYS A 112 -4.15 16.92 8.46
C LYS A 112 -3.62 15.49 8.45
N PHE A 113 -3.65 14.87 9.61
CA PHE A 113 -3.30 13.46 9.81
C PHE A 113 -4.44 12.81 10.60
N GLU A 114 -4.99 11.72 10.08
CA GLU A 114 -5.99 10.91 10.78
C GLU A 114 -5.51 9.48 10.89
N GLU A 115 -5.85 8.84 12.01
CA GLU A 115 -5.64 7.43 12.26
C GLU A 115 -7.00 6.76 12.48
N LYS A 116 -7.18 5.57 11.90
CA LYS A 116 -8.37 4.74 12.08
C LYS A 116 -7.93 3.29 12.29
N THR A 117 -8.61 2.59 13.19
CA THR A 117 -8.43 1.15 13.37
C THR A 117 -9.72 0.44 13.00
N ILE A 118 -9.59 -0.66 12.28
CA ILE A 118 -10.70 -1.53 11.87
C ILE A 118 -10.39 -2.93 12.36
N GLU A 119 -11.36 -3.60 12.97
CA GLU A 119 -11.19 -4.99 13.37
C GLU A 119 -11.20 -5.92 12.14
N LEU A 120 -10.32 -6.91 12.16
CA LEU A 120 -10.30 -8.01 11.21
C LEU A 120 -10.64 -9.31 11.94
N ARG A 121 -10.69 -10.40 11.18
CA ARG A 121 -10.85 -11.77 11.66
C ARG A 121 -9.71 -12.13 12.66
N ARG A 122 -10.01 -12.94 13.70
CA ARG A 122 -9.15 -13.19 14.89
C ARG A 122 -8.85 -14.66 15.20
N ASP A 123 -9.38 -15.59 14.41
CA ASP A 123 -9.31 -17.03 14.64
C ASP A 123 -8.17 -17.74 13.88
#